data_AF-A0A218QC85-F1
#
_entry.id   AF-A0A218QC85-F1
#
_cell.length_a   1.000
_cell.length_b   1.000
_cell.length_c   1.000
_cell.angle_alpha   90.00
_cell.angle_beta   90.00
_cell.angle_gamma   90.00
#
_symmetry.space_group_name_H-M   'P 1'
#
loop_
_entity.id
_entity.type
_entity.pdbx_description
1 polymer ?
#
loop_
_entity_poly.entity_id
_entity_poly.type
_entity_poly.pdbx_seq_one_letter_code
_entity_poly.pdbx_strand_id
1 'polypeptide(L)'
;MKKILILSANPKNTSRLRLDEEVREIKNTLQLSPNRDEFQIITESAVRVDDLTRFLSHHQPTILHFSGHGSGTDGLALEDNSGHKQLVSTQALAKLFDLFQEQVECVLLNACYSESQATAIHQHIDCVVGMNQAIGDKAAMKFSVGFYTALAALRNYEDCFQMGCTSIDLQGIPEFLTPAIKIRRRRYQTVEATPVKSDKDNNMSNDNKSGQNRSVSIGGNATGSAIITGDSSTANVNFQQVSLPEPASVNIEAELNALREILAKLETSDRRKIDNAFADAQEELNKPQPDKDEIGDALNRALKYAQKAEGFASAMEKLQPHLAKTTGWLGDNWHKLLSIVGLTIF
;
A
#
# COMPACT_ATOMS: atom_id res chain seq x y z
N MET A 1 12.99 19.50 17.71
CA MET A 1 13.69 18.20 17.89
C MET A 1 12.70 17.05 17.95
N LYS A 2 12.71 16.17 16.94
CA LYS A 2 11.90 14.93 16.88
C LYS A 2 12.66 13.77 17.51
N LYS A 3 11.96 12.92 18.26
CA LYS A 3 12.53 11.69 18.83
C LYS A 3 12.21 10.48 17.95
N ILE A 4 13.23 9.74 17.57
CA ILE A 4 13.13 8.51 16.78
C ILE A 4 13.47 7.35 17.70
N LEU A 5 12.47 6.54 18.06
CA LEU A 5 12.66 5.31 18.82
C LEU A 5 12.73 4.12 17.86
N ILE A 6 13.89 3.47 17.80
CA ILE A 6 14.12 2.26 17.02
C ILE A 6 14.09 1.06 17.98
N LEU A 7 13.10 0.20 17.78
CA LEU A 7 12.87 -1.03 18.50
C LEU A 7 13.30 -2.22 17.65
N SER A 8 14.08 -3.12 18.24
CA SER A 8 14.57 -4.32 17.56
C SER A 8 14.31 -5.57 18.41
N ALA A 9 13.70 -6.58 17.79
CA ALA A 9 13.42 -7.86 18.44
C ALA A 9 13.87 -9.03 17.55
N ASN A 10 14.68 -9.93 18.10
CA ASN A 10 15.24 -11.07 17.37
C ASN A 10 15.19 -12.33 18.25
N PRO A 11 13.98 -12.89 18.49
CA PRO A 11 13.80 -13.95 19.47
C PRO A 11 14.62 -15.20 19.13
N LYS A 12 15.13 -15.89 20.16
CA LYS A 12 16.09 -17.01 20.04
C LYS A 12 15.61 -18.18 19.17
N ASN A 13 14.31 -18.40 19.09
CA ASN A 13 13.68 -19.48 18.31
C ASN A 13 13.21 -19.03 16.92
N THR A 14 13.83 -18.00 16.35
CA THR A 14 13.58 -17.49 14.99
C THR A 14 14.86 -17.48 14.16
N SER A 15 14.73 -17.30 12.84
CA SER A 15 15.92 -17.05 12.01
C SER A 15 16.59 -15.75 12.44
N ARG A 16 17.91 -15.77 12.57
CA ARG A 16 18.65 -14.60 13.05
C ARG A 16 18.72 -13.53 11.97
N LEU A 17 18.14 -12.36 12.26
CA LEU A 17 18.28 -11.15 11.44
C LEU A 17 19.49 -10.31 11.89
N ARG A 18 20.06 -9.52 10.97
CA ARG A 18 21.18 -8.59 11.26
C ARG A 18 20.66 -7.17 11.58
N LEU A 19 19.75 -7.07 12.55
CA LEU A 19 19.06 -5.83 12.92
C LEU A 19 20.01 -4.71 13.37
N ASP A 20 21.16 -5.09 13.93
CA ASP A 20 22.23 -4.19 14.34
C ASP A 20 22.86 -3.44 13.17
N GLU A 21 22.93 -4.06 11.99
CA GLU A 21 23.41 -3.39 10.78
C GLU A 21 22.43 -2.31 10.32
N GLU A 22 21.14 -2.61 10.29
CA GLU A 22 20.13 -1.62 9.96
C GLU A 22 20.19 -0.41 10.90
N VAL A 23 20.23 -0.65 12.21
CA VAL A 23 20.35 0.43 13.21
C VAL A 23 21.62 1.26 12.99
N ARG A 24 22.75 0.61 12.69
CA ARG A 24 24.01 1.30 12.39
C ARG A 24 23.87 2.19 11.16
N GLU A 25 23.31 1.68 10.07
CA GLU A 25 23.14 2.46 8.84
C GLU A 25 22.19 3.65 9.05
N ILE A 26 21.08 3.46 9.77
CA ILE A 26 20.17 4.57 10.13
C ILE A 26 20.89 5.66 10.92
N LYS A 27 21.67 5.27 11.94
CA LYS A 27 22.47 6.21 12.75
C LYS A 27 23.47 6.97 11.88
N ASN A 28 24.20 6.27 11.01
CA ASN A 28 25.16 6.89 10.11
C ASN A 28 24.49 7.91 9.17
N THR A 29 23.36 7.53 8.56
CA THR A 29 22.59 8.41 7.67
C THR A 29 22.18 9.71 8.37
N LEU A 30 21.64 9.62 9.59
CA LEU A 30 21.19 10.80 10.33
C LEU A 30 22.36 11.66 10.82
N GLN A 31 23.46 11.04 11.25
CA GLN A 31 24.65 11.77 11.71
C GLN A 31 25.33 12.59 10.61
N LEU A 32 25.30 12.11 9.36
CA LEU A 32 25.88 12.80 8.20
C LEU A 32 25.05 14.01 7.73
N SER A 33 23.82 14.18 8.23
CA SER A 33 22.96 15.28 7.81
C SER A 33 23.38 16.62 8.44
N PRO A 34 23.30 17.74 7.68
CA PRO A 34 23.42 19.06 8.28
C PRO A 34 22.33 19.35 9.33
N ASN A 35 21.18 18.67 9.26
CA ASN A 35 20.06 18.82 10.20
C ASN A 35 20.04 17.75 11.30
N ARG A 36 21.17 17.09 11.58
CA ARG A 36 21.26 16.02 12.59
C ARG A 36 20.74 16.45 13.98
N ASP A 37 20.89 17.73 14.33
CA ASP A 37 20.48 18.29 15.62
C ASP A 37 18.94 18.42 15.76
N GLU A 38 18.19 18.23 14.67
CA GLU A 38 16.72 18.14 14.70
C GLU A 38 16.21 16.79 15.20
N PHE A 39 17.07 15.78 15.31
CA PHE A 39 16.68 14.41 15.62
C PHE A 39 17.43 13.86 16.83
N GLN A 40 16.69 13.20 17.72
CA GLN A 40 17.27 12.37 18.78
C GLN A 40 16.97 10.91 18.47
N ILE A 41 18.01 10.09 18.31
CA ILE A 41 17.86 8.65 18.06
C ILE A 41 17.98 7.89 19.37
N ILE A 42 17.00 7.05 19.64
CA ILE A 42 16.92 6.16 20.80
C ILE A 42 16.80 4.73 20.26
N THR A 43 17.62 3.82 20.75
CA THR A 43 17.65 2.43 20.28
C THR A 43 17.48 1.48 21.44
N GLU A 44 16.47 0.61 21.34
CA GLU A 44 16.21 -0.47 22.29
C GLU A 44 16.23 -1.80 21.52
N SER A 45 16.96 -2.76 22.06
CA SER A 45 17.15 -4.09 21.46
C SER A 45 16.69 -5.19 22.40
N ALA A 46 16.45 -6.38 21.86
CA ALA A 46 15.84 -7.49 22.59
C ALA A 46 14.49 -7.08 23.22
N VAL A 47 13.68 -6.33 22.46
CA VAL A 47 12.45 -5.72 22.97
C VAL A 47 11.43 -6.81 23.31
N ARG A 48 10.98 -6.81 24.57
CA ARG A 48 9.91 -7.68 25.03
C ARG A 48 8.55 -7.00 24.93
N VAL A 49 7.49 -7.80 24.99
CA VAL A 49 6.12 -7.28 24.94
C VAL A 49 5.85 -6.24 26.04
N ASP A 50 6.31 -6.51 27.26
CA ASP A 50 6.12 -5.61 28.41
C ASP A 50 6.90 -4.29 28.28
N ASP A 51 7.92 -4.26 27.42
CA ASP A 51 8.76 -3.07 27.23
C ASP A 51 8.07 -2.02 26.34
N LEU A 52 7.10 -2.42 25.48
CA LEU A 52 6.47 -1.52 24.50
C LEU A 52 5.80 -0.30 25.14
N THR A 53 4.91 -0.51 26.12
CA THR A 53 4.21 0.58 26.80
C THR A 53 5.18 1.45 27.59
N ARG A 54 6.14 0.81 28.28
CA ARG A 54 7.18 1.50 29.06
C ARG A 54 8.03 2.40 28.17
N PHE A 55 8.53 1.90 27.05
CA PHE A 55 9.39 2.66 26.15
C PHE A 55 8.65 3.80 25.47
N LEU A 56 7.41 3.58 25.02
CA LEU A 56 6.58 4.65 24.45
C LEU A 56 6.32 5.76 25.48
N SER A 57 5.89 5.40 26.71
CA SER A 57 5.62 6.37 27.76
C SER A 57 6.88 7.12 28.25
N HIS A 58 8.00 6.42 28.37
CA HIS A 58 9.24 7.01 28.90
C HIS A 58 9.94 7.89 27.86
N HIS A 59 10.14 7.38 26.65
CA HIS A 59 10.92 8.07 25.62
C HIS A 59 10.11 9.14 24.91
N GLN A 60 8.79 8.97 24.85
CA GLN A 60 7.87 9.89 24.18
C GLN A 60 8.24 10.16 22.72
N PRO A 61 8.35 9.11 21.87
CA PRO A 61 8.86 9.27 20.51
C PRO A 61 7.85 9.92 19.58
N THR A 62 8.35 10.75 18.65
CA THR A 62 7.56 11.27 17.53
C THR A 62 7.47 10.24 16.40
N ILE A 63 8.54 9.44 16.24
CA ILE A 63 8.67 8.43 15.19
C ILE A 63 9.06 7.11 15.86
N LEU A 64 8.32 6.06 15.58
CA LEU A 64 8.67 4.70 15.99
C LEU A 64 9.07 3.87 14.77
N HIS A 65 10.20 3.20 14.88
CA HIS A 65 10.66 2.20 13.92
C HIS A 65 10.74 0.86 14.63
N PHE A 66 10.05 -0.14 14.10
CA PHE A 66 10.20 -1.52 14.53
C PHE A 66 10.92 -2.32 13.45
N SER A 67 11.97 -3.03 13.84
CA SER A 67 12.69 -3.96 12.97
C SER A 67 12.73 -5.35 13.61
N GLY A 68 12.29 -6.35 12.88
CA GLY A 68 12.17 -7.72 13.39
C GLY A 68 11.27 -8.60 12.53
N HIS A 69 10.82 -9.71 13.10
CA HIS A 69 9.96 -10.64 12.38
C HIS A 69 8.48 -10.23 12.41
N GLY A 70 7.79 -10.49 11.31
CA GLY A 70 6.34 -10.39 11.19
C GLY A 70 5.74 -11.73 10.78
N SER A 71 4.50 -11.99 11.20
CA SER A 71 3.77 -13.24 10.95
C SER A 71 2.42 -12.97 10.30
N GLY A 72 2.36 -11.99 9.37
CA GLY A 72 1.13 -11.60 8.69
C GLY A 72 0.04 -11.20 9.68
N THR A 73 -1.16 -11.78 9.55
CA THR A 73 -2.31 -11.47 10.43
C THR A 73 -2.07 -11.79 11.90
N ASP A 74 -1.13 -12.67 12.22
CA ASP A 74 -0.87 -13.10 13.60
C ASP A 74 -0.11 -12.03 14.41
N GLY A 75 0.58 -11.10 13.75
CA GLY A 75 1.22 -9.96 14.40
C GLY A 75 2.73 -9.84 14.24
N LEU A 76 3.34 -9.01 15.10
CA LEU A 76 4.78 -8.80 15.18
C LEU A 76 5.40 -9.70 16.25
N ALA A 77 6.59 -10.22 15.99
CA ALA A 77 7.32 -11.08 16.92
C ALA A 77 8.22 -10.25 17.82
N LEU A 78 7.93 -10.30 19.13
CA LEU A 78 8.76 -9.72 20.19
C LEU A 78 9.30 -10.84 21.09
N GLU A 79 10.10 -10.46 22.08
CA GLU A 79 10.60 -11.40 23.08
C GLU A 79 9.63 -11.56 24.26
N ASP A 80 9.56 -12.78 24.80
CA ASP A 80 9.07 -13.02 26.15
C ASP A 80 10.22 -12.87 27.17
N ASN A 81 9.94 -13.11 28.46
CA ASN A 81 10.95 -13.03 29.51
C ASN A 81 12.07 -14.10 29.42
N SER A 82 11.94 -15.09 28.54
CA SER A 82 12.96 -16.10 28.24
C SER A 82 13.76 -15.78 26.96
N GLY A 83 13.38 -14.74 26.23
CA GLY A 83 13.92 -14.38 24.92
C GLY A 83 13.37 -15.23 23.77
N HIS A 84 12.24 -15.92 23.96
CA HIS A 84 11.54 -16.63 22.89
C HIS A 84 10.48 -15.75 22.23
N LYS A 85 10.06 -16.16 21.03
CA LYS A 85 9.05 -15.45 20.24
C LYS A 85 7.72 -15.41 20.98
N GLN A 86 7.25 -14.19 21.23
CA GLN A 86 5.88 -13.89 21.60
C GLN A 86 5.28 -12.98 20.52
N LEU A 87 4.13 -13.38 19.96
CA LEU A 87 3.43 -12.59 18.96
C LEU A 87 2.56 -11.53 19.64
N VAL A 88 2.65 -10.29 19.14
CA VAL A 88 1.76 -9.19 19.52
C VAL A 88 0.79 -8.96 18.37
N SER A 89 -0.48 -9.25 18.62
CA SER A 89 -1.52 -9.23 17.59
C SER A 89 -1.76 -7.83 17.02
N THR A 90 -2.29 -7.79 15.80
CA THR A 90 -2.74 -6.57 15.11
C THR A 90 -3.65 -5.70 15.99
N GLN A 91 -4.61 -6.32 16.69
CA GLN A 91 -5.54 -5.60 17.55
C GLN A 91 -4.84 -5.01 18.78
N ALA A 92 -3.88 -5.73 19.37
CA ALA A 92 -3.12 -5.23 20.51
C ALA A 92 -2.25 -4.03 20.11
N LEU A 93 -1.61 -4.09 18.93
CA LEU A 93 -0.83 -2.97 18.38
C LEU A 93 -1.70 -1.74 18.10
N ALA A 94 -2.88 -1.92 17.48
CA ALA A 94 -3.81 -0.81 17.25
C ALA A 94 -4.24 -0.13 18.55
N LYS A 95 -4.63 -0.92 19.57
CA LYS A 95 -4.97 -0.40 20.91
C LYS A 95 -3.80 0.31 21.58
N LEU A 96 -2.58 -0.20 21.42
CA LEU A 96 -1.38 0.44 21.95
C LEU A 96 -1.21 1.83 21.34
N PHE A 97 -1.24 1.95 20.01
CA PHE A 97 -1.01 3.22 19.33
C PHE A 97 -2.17 4.22 19.47
N ASP A 98 -3.40 3.76 19.74
CA ASP A 98 -4.51 4.63 20.14
C ASP A 98 -4.16 5.46 21.39
N LEU A 99 -3.47 4.86 22.37
CA LEU A 99 -3.04 5.55 23.60
C LEU A 99 -1.96 6.63 23.34
N PHE A 100 -1.25 6.55 22.22
CA PHE A 100 -0.13 7.45 21.89
C PHE A 100 -0.38 8.30 20.65
N GLN A 101 -1.65 8.41 20.21
CA GLN A 101 -2.01 9.09 18.97
C GLN A 101 -1.61 10.58 18.93
N GLU A 102 -1.60 11.28 20.06
CA GLU A 102 -1.20 12.69 20.09
C GLU A 102 0.32 12.88 19.95
N GLN A 103 1.09 11.85 20.30
CA GLN A 103 2.55 11.88 20.40
C GLN A 103 3.25 11.30 19.18
N VAL A 104 2.78 10.16 18.69
CA VAL A 104 3.41 9.45 17.57
C VAL A 104 2.81 9.95 16.26
N GLU A 105 3.66 10.49 15.39
CA GLU A 105 3.28 10.96 14.06
C GLU A 105 3.47 9.88 12.99
N CYS A 106 4.52 9.06 13.16
CA CYS A 106 4.94 8.08 12.16
C CYS A 106 5.35 6.75 12.81
N VAL A 107 4.84 5.65 12.26
CA VAL A 107 5.25 4.28 12.61
C VAL A 107 5.78 3.58 11.37
N LEU A 108 6.99 3.03 11.43
CA LEU A 108 7.61 2.24 10.37
C LEU A 108 7.79 0.81 10.87
N LEU A 109 7.10 -0.15 10.24
CA LEU A 109 7.14 -1.57 10.58
C LEU A 109 7.98 -2.34 9.55
N ASN A 110 9.28 -2.44 9.78
CA ASN A 110 10.19 -3.22 8.96
C ASN A 110 10.15 -4.71 9.37
N ALA A 111 9.04 -5.34 9.02
CA ALA A 111 8.75 -6.73 9.34
C ALA A 111 7.89 -7.34 8.22
N CYS A 112 8.15 -8.60 7.85
CA CYS A 112 7.42 -9.28 6.78
C CYS A 112 5.91 -9.27 7.00
N TYR A 113 5.14 -8.99 5.94
CA TYR A 113 3.67 -8.97 5.97
C TYR A 113 3.07 -8.02 7.02
N SER A 114 3.77 -6.93 7.38
CA SER A 114 3.32 -5.97 8.39
C SER A 114 2.23 -4.99 7.92
N GLU A 115 1.78 -5.04 6.66
CA GLU A 115 0.72 -4.15 6.14
C GLU A 115 -0.60 -4.27 6.91
N SER A 116 -0.94 -5.47 7.39
CA SER A 116 -2.15 -5.67 8.22
C SER A 116 -2.08 -4.87 9.52
N GLN A 117 -0.92 -4.86 10.18
CA GLN A 117 -0.68 -4.03 11.37
C GLN A 117 -0.65 -2.55 11.01
N ALA A 118 -0.01 -2.19 9.89
CA ALA A 118 0.04 -0.81 9.43
C ALA A 118 -1.37 -0.23 9.23
N THR A 119 -2.27 -1.01 8.61
CA THR A 119 -3.66 -0.62 8.38
C THR A 119 -4.43 -0.41 9.68
N ALA A 120 -4.23 -1.26 10.68
CA ALA A 120 -4.90 -1.15 11.97
C ALA A 120 -4.37 0.03 12.80
N ILE A 121 -3.05 0.23 12.82
CA ILE A 121 -2.40 1.36 13.52
C ILE A 121 -2.78 2.69 12.87
N HIS A 122 -2.94 2.72 11.54
CA HIS A 122 -3.29 3.94 10.80
C HIS A 122 -4.66 4.52 11.16
N GLN A 123 -5.54 3.74 11.81
CA GLN A 123 -6.77 4.28 12.40
C GLN A 123 -6.46 5.39 13.42
N HIS A 124 -5.29 5.34 14.07
CA HIS A 124 -4.87 6.23 15.14
C HIS A 124 -3.65 7.10 14.76
N ILE A 125 -2.71 6.57 13.99
CA ILE A 125 -1.47 7.27 13.61
C ILE A 125 -1.52 7.75 12.16
N ASP A 126 -1.07 8.98 11.93
CA ASP A 126 -1.26 9.64 10.63
C ASP A 126 -0.42 9.06 9.51
N CYS A 127 0.78 8.59 9.81
CA CYS A 127 1.65 7.92 8.84
C CYS A 127 2.05 6.55 9.38
N VAL A 128 1.73 5.49 8.64
CA VAL A 128 2.21 4.15 8.97
C VAL A 128 2.73 3.45 7.73
N VAL A 129 3.97 2.95 7.82
CA VAL A 129 4.60 2.14 6.78
C VAL A 129 4.66 0.69 7.25
N GLY A 130 4.26 -0.24 6.39
CA GLY A 130 4.43 -1.68 6.59
C GLY A 130 4.86 -2.38 5.29
N MET A 131 5.01 -3.70 5.35
CA MET A 131 5.42 -4.53 4.22
C MET A 131 4.23 -5.40 3.79
N ASN A 132 3.84 -5.33 2.51
CA ASN A 132 2.70 -6.11 2.00
C ASN A 132 3.02 -7.59 1.78
N GLN A 133 4.31 -7.93 1.76
CA GLN A 133 4.82 -9.29 1.58
C GLN A 133 6.11 -9.50 2.38
N ALA A 134 6.77 -10.65 2.19
CA ALA A 134 8.10 -10.88 2.75
C ALA A 134 9.13 -9.92 2.11
N ILE A 135 10.05 -9.41 2.93
CA ILE A 135 11.15 -8.54 2.48
C ILE A 135 12.48 -9.10 2.97
N GLY A 136 13.49 -9.11 2.12
CA GLY A 136 14.84 -9.51 2.46
C GLY A 136 15.60 -8.43 3.24
N ASP A 137 16.51 -8.85 4.12
CA ASP A 137 17.31 -7.98 4.99
C ASP A 137 17.98 -6.81 4.23
N LYS A 138 18.51 -7.08 3.04
CA LYS A 138 19.15 -6.04 2.22
C LYS A 138 18.16 -5.00 1.72
N ALA A 139 16.97 -5.40 1.26
CA ALA A 139 15.92 -4.49 0.82
C ALA A 139 15.40 -3.66 2.00
N ALA A 140 15.11 -4.32 3.13
CA ALA A 140 14.68 -3.69 4.37
C ALA A 140 15.66 -2.60 4.84
N MET A 141 16.95 -2.91 4.88
CA MET A 141 17.99 -1.94 5.26
C MET A 141 18.09 -0.77 4.26
N LYS A 142 18.00 -1.04 2.95
CA LYS A 142 18.06 0.02 1.92
C LYS A 142 16.85 0.93 1.94
N PHE A 143 15.67 0.38 2.21
CA PHE A 143 14.47 1.18 2.46
C PHE A 143 14.69 2.14 3.62
N SER A 144 15.15 1.63 4.77
CA SER A 144 15.40 2.45 5.96
C SER A 144 16.42 3.54 5.71
N VAL A 145 17.55 3.24 5.07
CA VAL A 145 18.55 4.26 4.69
C VAL A 145 17.94 5.35 3.82
N GLY A 146 17.16 4.99 2.79
CA GLY A 146 16.50 5.96 1.92
C GLY A 146 15.47 6.82 2.67
N PHE A 147 14.64 6.18 3.50
CA PHE A 147 13.63 6.84 4.33
C PHE A 147 14.26 7.88 5.25
N TYR A 148 15.27 7.48 6.02
CA TYR A 148 15.94 8.39 6.94
C TYR A 148 16.82 9.42 6.26
N THR A 149 17.32 9.17 5.04
CA THR A 149 18.03 10.18 4.25
C THR A 149 17.10 11.35 3.90
N ALA A 150 15.89 11.04 3.42
CA ALA A 150 14.89 12.06 3.12
C ALA A 150 14.37 12.74 4.40
N LEU A 151 14.19 11.99 5.49
CA LEU A 151 13.79 12.57 6.78
C LEU A 151 14.85 13.56 7.28
N ALA A 152 16.13 13.19 7.19
CA ALA A 152 17.24 14.05 7.60
C ALA A 152 17.38 15.31 6.72
N ALA A 153 16.83 15.27 5.50
CA ALA A 153 16.67 16.42 4.61
C ALA A 153 15.37 17.22 4.88
N LEU A 154 14.69 16.96 6.00
CA LEU A 154 13.46 17.61 6.45
C LEU A 154 12.30 17.51 5.44
N ARG A 155 12.25 16.41 4.68
CA ARG A 155 11.13 16.11 3.79
C ARG A 155 9.93 15.55 4.54
N ASN A 156 8.75 15.62 3.92
CA ASN A 156 7.53 15.01 4.45
C ASN A 156 7.61 13.47 4.41
N TYR A 157 6.69 12.79 5.10
CA TYR A 157 6.73 11.33 5.22
C TYR A 157 6.45 10.60 3.90
N GLU A 158 5.63 11.16 3.02
CA GLU A 158 5.41 10.63 1.67
C GLU A 158 6.71 10.60 0.86
N ASP A 159 7.46 11.70 0.86
CA ASP A 159 8.77 11.80 0.22
C ASP A 159 9.78 10.85 0.87
N CYS A 160 9.73 10.68 2.20
CA CYS A 160 10.58 9.72 2.91
C CYS A 160 10.31 8.30 2.42
N PHE A 161 9.04 7.93 2.33
CA PHE A 161 8.63 6.64 1.78
C PHE A 161 9.11 6.44 0.34
N GLN A 162 8.88 7.42 -0.54
CA GLN A 162 9.33 7.34 -1.94
C GLN A 162 10.85 7.18 -2.04
N MET A 163 11.62 7.95 -1.28
CA MET A 163 13.08 7.83 -1.25
C MET A 163 13.54 6.44 -0.75
N GLY A 164 12.83 5.86 0.21
CA GLY A 164 13.05 4.50 0.68
C GLY A 164 12.86 3.47 -0.45
N CYS A 165 11.72 3.53 -1.16
CA CYS A 165 11.43 2.64 -2.28
C CYS A 165 12.46 2.81 -3.42
N THR A 166 12.77 4.06 -3.80
CA THR A 166 13.79 4.36 -4.81
C THR A 166 15.17 3.83 -4.40
N SER A 167 15.52 3.85 -3.11
CA SER A 167 16.81 3.34 -2.62
C SER A 167 16.92 1.81 -2.77
N ILE A 168 15.81 1.08 -2.70
CA ILE A 168 15.77 -0.35 -3.03
C ILE A 168 15.97 -0.54 -4.54
N ASP A 169 15.22 0.22 -5.35
CA ASP A 169 15.21 0.10 -6.81
C ASP A 169 16.58 0.44 -7.43
N LEU A 170 17.26 1.49 -6.94
CA LEU A 170 18.61 1.87 -7.36
C LEU A 170 19.67 0.78 -7.11
N GLN A 171 19.38 -0.19 -6.22
CA GLN A 171 20.24 -1.34 -5.97
C GLN A 171 19.91 -2.55 -6.85
N GLY A 172 18.93 -2.42 -7.75
CA GLY A 172 18.43 -3.49 -8.61
C GLY A 172 17.73 -4.61 -7.84
N ILE A 173 17.19 -4.32 -6.65
CA ILE A 173 16.53 -5.32 -5.80
C ILE A 173 15.04 -5.34 -6.16
N PRO A 174 14.47 -6.47 -6.60
CA PRO A 174 13.08 -6.56 -7.09
C PRO A 174 12.04 -6.60 -5.96
N GLU A 175 12.29 -5.84 -4.87
CA GLU A 175 11.45 -5.78 -3.67
C GLU A 175 11.00 -4.34 -3.37
N PHE A 176 11.25 -3.38 -4.27
CA PHE A 176 10.94 -1.96 -4.10
C PHE A 176 9.43 -1.64 -4.00
N LEU A 177 8.56 -2.58 -4.41
CA LEU A 177 7.10 -2.50 -4.28
C LEU A 177 6.56 -3.14 -2.98
N THR A 178 7.45 -3.72 -2.15
CA THR A 178 7.07 -4.38 -0.90
C THR A 178 6.64 -3.40 0.19
N PRO A 179 7.34 -2.26 0.41
CA PRO A 179 6.89 -1.26 1.36
C PRO A 179 5.58 -0.64 0.89
N ALA A 180 4.64 -0.46 1.82
CA ALA A 180 3.36 0.18 1.62
C ALA A 180 3.13 1.24 2.70
N ILE A 181 2.68 2.43 2.30
CA ILE A 181 2.37 3.54 3.19
C ILE A 181 0.86 3.73 3.31
N LYS A 182 0.39 3.99 4.53
CA LYS A 182 -0.93 4.54 4.83
C LYS A 182 -0.72 5.93 5.42
N ILE A 183 -1.31 6.95 4.79
CA ILE A 183 -1.12 8.33 5.21
C ILE A 183 -2.42 9.14 5.14
N ARG A 184 -2.63 9.98 6.16
CA ARG A 184 -3.71 10.96 6.21
C ARG A 184 -3.12 12.32 6.61
N ARG A 185 -3.64 13.40 6.01
CA ARG A 185 -3.28 14.74 6.47
C ARG A 185 -4.00 15.04 7.77
N ARG A 186 -3.25 15.26 8.85
CA ARG A 186 -3.78 15.83 10.09
C ARG A 186 -4.31 17.23 9.75
N ARG A 187 -5.63 17.45 9.91
CA ARG A 187 -6.15 18.80 10.08
C ARG A 187 -5.54 19.30 11.37
N TYR A 188 -4.43 20.04 11.32
CA TYR A 188 -4.04 20.83 12.48
C TYR A 188 -5.28 21.65 12.85
N GLN A 189 -5.80 21.49 14.07
CA GLN A 189 -6.64 22.52 14.66
C GLN A 189 -5.78 23.78 14.63
N THR A 190 -6.07 24.66 13.67
CA THR A 190 -5.57 26.03 13.69
C THR A 190 -6.01 26.60 15.02
N VAL A 191 -5.07 26.69 15.97
CA VAL A 191 -5.20 27.66 17.05
C VAL A 191 -5.37 28.98 16.34
N GLU A 192 -6.54 29.60 16.49
CA GLU A 192 -6.86 30.88 15.86
C GLU A 192 -5.76 31.89 16.23
N ALA A 193 -4.89 32.19 15.27
CA ALA A 193 -3.99 33.31 15.40
C ALA A 193 -4.85 34.57 15.31
N THR A 194 -4.94 35.30 16.43
CA THR A 194 -5.51 36.65 16.48
C THR A 194 -4.91 37.52 15.37
N PRO A 195 -5.74 38.25 14.61
CA PRO A 195 -5.24 39.01 13.47
C PRO A 195 -4.44 40.23 13.95
N VAL A 196 -3.15 40.23 13.65
CA VAL A 196 -2.33 41.44 13.68
C VAL A 196 -2.75 42.30 12.49
N LYS A 197 -3.22 43.52 12.77
CA LYS A 197 -3.47 44.54 11.74
C LYS A 197 -2.14 44.93 11.10
N SER A 198 -2.01 44.76 9.79
CA SER A 198 -0.97 45.38 8.99
C SER A 198 -1.57 46.43 8.07
N ASP A 199 -1.05 47.64 8.18
CA ASP A 199 -1.41 48.81 7.39
C ASP A 199 -1.18 48.63 5.89
N LYS A 200 -1.95 49.41 5.15
CA LYS A 200 -1.97 49.51 3.70
C LYS A 200 -0.65 50.01 3.10
N ASP A 201 -0.53 49.68 1.81
CA ASP A 201 0.19 50.35 0.72
C ASP A 201 1.51 49.73 0.28
N ASN A 202 1.47 48.97 -0.82
CA ASN A 202 1.80 49.56 -2.11
C ASN A 202 1.49 48.66 -3.31
N ASN A 203 1.10 49.36 -4.37
CA ASN A 203 0.62 48.92 -5.66
C ASN A 203 1.79 48.50 -6.57
N MET A 204 1.70 47.35 -7.24
CA MET A 204 2.34 47.19 -8.55
C MET A 204 1.60 46.13 -9.38
N SER A 205 0.97 46.62 -10.43
CA SER A 205 0.30 45.87 -11.49
C SER A 205 1.29 44.97 -12.25
N ASN A 206 0.83 43.79 -12.67
CA ASN A 206 1.16 43.33 -14.02
C ASN A 206 0.11 42.39 -14.59
N ASP A 207 -0.26 42.70 -15.84
CA ASP A 207 -1.31 42.09 -16.65
C ASP A 207 -0.99 40.68 -17.16
N ASN A 208 -2.09 40.01 -17.57
CA ASN A 208 -2.21 38.95 -18.58
C ASN A 208 -1.78 37.50 -18.25
N LYS A 209 -2.79 36.62 -18.15
CA LYS A 209 -3.18 35.69 -19.24
C LYS A 209 -4.42 34.83 -18.90
N SER A 210 -5.47 34.99 -19.72
CA SER A 210 -6.30 33.94 -20.34
C SER A 210 -6.46 32.61 -19.57
N GLY A 211 -7.61 32.41 -18.94
CA GLY A 211 -8.05 31.12 -18.40
C GLY A 211 -8.41 30.15 -19.52
N GLN A 212 -7.48 29.26 -19.88
CA GLN A 212 -7.78 28.11 -20.74
C GLN A 212 -8.39 26.99 -19.90
N ASN A 213 -9.65 26.65 -20.17
CA ASN A 213 -10.24 25.39 -19.71
C ASN A 213 -9.44 24.23 -20.31
N ARG A 214 -8.82 23.42 -19.44
CA ARG A 214 -8.10 22.21 -19.85
C ARG A 214 -8.90 20.98 -19.45
N SER A 215 -9.49 20.33 -20.45
CA SER A 215 -10.10 19.01 -20.29
C SER A 215 -9.02 17.95 -20.50
N VAL A 216 -8.88 17.02 -19.56
CA VAL A 216 -7.99 15.86 -19.69
C VAL A 216 -8.87 14.62 -19.87
N SER A 217 -8.84 14.03 -21.06
CA SER A 217 -9.52 12.77 -21.36
C SER A 217 -8.50 11.63 -21.31
N ILE A 218 -8.74 10.65 -20.44
CA ILE A 218 -7.91 9.44 -20.34
C ILE A 218 -8.65 8.31 -21.05
N GLY A 219 -8.08 7.79 -22.14
CA GLY A 219 -8.67 6.71 -22.95
C GLY A 219 -8.51 5.31 -22.33
N GLY A 220 -8.54 5.18 -21.01
CA GLY A 220 -8.28 3.93 -20.27
C GLY A 220 -8.52 4.08 -18.76
N ASN A 221 -8.01 3.16 -17.95
CA ASN A 221 -8.19 3.19 -16.49
C ASN A 221 -7.27 4.19 -15.78
N ALA A 222 -7.81 4.90 -14.79
CA ALA A 222 -7.04 5.70 -13.84
C ALA A 222 -7.04 5.02 -12.46
N THR A 223 -6.09 4.11 -12.22
CA THR A 223 -5.92 3.43 -10.93
C THR A 223 -4.92 4.18 -10.05
N GLY A 224 -5.34 4.56 -8.84
CA GLY A 224 -4.47 5.24 -7.86
C GLY A 224 -4.14 6.70 -8.20
N SER A 225 -4.87 7.31 -9.13
CA SER A 225 -4.65 8.69 -9.54
C SER A 225 -5.30 9.68 -8.57
N ALA A 226 -4.58 10.74 -8.19
CA ALA A 226 -5.14 11.87 -7.47
C ALA A 226 -5.66 12.91 -8.47
N ILE A 227 -6.96 13.18 -8.48
CA ILE A 227 -7.54 14.31 -9.23
C ILE A 227 -7.31 15.57 -8.37
N ILE A 228 -6.34 16.39 -8.75
CA ILE A 228 -6.03 17.66 -8.09
C ILE A 228 -6.65 18.77 -8.92
N THR A 229 -7.65 19.44 -8.37
CA THR A 229 -8.28 20.61 -9.00
C THR A 229 -7.94 21.88 -8.23
N GLY A 230 -7.84 23.01 -8.93
CA GLY A 230 -7.69 24.31 -8.28
C GLY A 230 -9.00 24.79 -7.63
N ASP A 231 -8.89 25.83 -6.83
CA ASP A 231 -10.01 26.41 -6.07
C ASP A 231 -11.14 26.85 -7.02
N SER A 232 -12.39 26.45 -6.72
CA SER A 232 -13.60 26.65 -7.54
C SER A 232 -13.83 25.68 -8.71
N SER A 233 -13.15 24.54 -8.75
CA SER A 233 -13.43 23.47 -9.72
C SER A 233 -14.42 22.44 -9.16
N THR A 234 -15.40 22.01 -9.95
CA THR A 234 -16.26 20.86 -9.63
C THR A 234 -15.68 19.58 -10.25
N ALA A 235 -15.26 18.65 -9.39
CA ALA A 235 -14.88 17.29 -9.80
C ALA A 235 -16.04 16.33 -9.55
N ASN A 236 -16.56 15.71 -10.63
CA ASN A 236 -17.57 14.66 -10.54
C ASN A 236 -16.91 13.31 -10.88
N VAL A 237 -16.99 12.36 -9.95
CA VAL A 237 -16.54 10.98 -10.16
C VAL A 237 -17.76 10.10 -10.35
N ASN A 238 -17.97 9.60 -11.56
CA ASN A 238 -19.04 8.64 -11.86
C ASN A 238 -18.44 7.24 -11.87
N PHE A 239 -18.78 6.42 -10.87
CA PHE A 239 -18.48 4.99 -10.90
C PHE A 239 -19.61 4.25 -11.63
N GLN A 240 -19.27 3.36 -12.54
CA GLN A 240 -20.23 2.40 -13.07
C GLN A 240 -20.45 1.30 -12.04
N GLN A 241 -21.52 1.45 -11.28
CA GLN A 241 -22.01 0.41 -10.37
C GLN A 241 -22.69 -0.69 -11.19
N VAL A 242 -22.32 -1.95 -10.94
CA VAL A 242 -22.93 -3.10 -11.61
C VAL A 242 -23.56 -4.00 -10.56
N SER A 243 -24.87 -4.22 -10.69
CA SER A 243 -25.57 -5.28 -9.95
C SER A 243 -25.24 -6.61 -10.63
N LEU A 244 -24.75 -7.58 -9.86
CA LEU A 244 -24.50 -8.92 -10.38
C LEU A 244 -25.82 -9.68 -10.53
N PRO A 245 -25.99 -10.46 -11.61
CA PRO A 245 -27.16 -11.31 -11.78
C PRO A 245 -27.08 -12.56 -10.89
N GLU A 246 -28.24 -13.12 -10.56
CA GLU A 246 -28.34 -14.39 -9.82
C GLU A 246 -27.58 -15.51 -10.56
N PRO A 247 -26.78 -16.35 -9.86
CA PRO A 247 -25.97 -17.39 -10.50
C PRO A 247 -26.76 -18.32 -11.44
N ALA A 248 -28.01 -18.64 -11.09
CA ALA A 248 -28.87 -19.51 -11.89
C ALA A 248 -29.34 -18.89 -13.23
N SER A 249 -29.21 -17.58 -13.38
CA SER A 249 -29.64 -16.85 -14.60
C SER A 249 -28.52 -16.69 -15.63
N VAL A 250 -27.29 -17.11 -15.30
CA VAL A 250 -26.10 -16.93 -16.14
C VAL A 250 -25.84 -18.19 -16.96
N ASN A 251 -25.81 -18.05 -18.29
CA ASN A 251 -25.29 -19.09 -19.18
C ASN A 251 -23.76 -18.98 -19.24
N ILE A 252 -23.09 -19.63 -18.28
CA ILE A 252 -21.63 -19.51 -18.10
C ILE A 252 -20.84 -19.91 -19.37
N GLU A 253 -21.30 -20.92 -20.12
CA GLU A 253 -20.62 -21.35 -21.35
C GLU A 253 -20.64 -20.25 -22.43
N ALA A 254 -21.78 -19.58 -22.60
CA ALA A 254 -21.89 -18.46 -23.54
C ALA A 254 -21.01 -17.28 -23.11
N GLU A 255 -20.94 -16.99 -21.80
CA GLU A 255 -20.14 -15.89 -21.27
C GLU A 255 -18.63 -16.17 -21.38
N LEU A 256 -18.16 -17.41 -21.12
CA LEU A 256 -16.75 -17.80 -21.32
C LEU A 256 -16.34 -17.70 -22.80
N ASN A 257 -17.20 -18.14 -23.71
CA ASN A 257 -16.94 -18.04 -25.15
C ASN A 257 -16.85 -16.59 -25.62
N ALA A 258 -17.76 -15.73 -25.16
CA ALA A 258 -17.73 -14.30 -25.47
C ALA A 258 -16.46 -13.62 -24.95
N LEU A 259 -16.03 -13.92 -23.71
CA LEU A 259 -14.77 -13.43 -23.16
C LEU A 259 -13.58 -13.86 -24.02
N ARG A 260 -13.53 -15.15 -24.42
CA ARG A 260 -12.48 -15.67 -25.28
C ARG A 260 -12.44 -14.96 -26.62
N GLU A 261 -13.58 -14.73 -27.27
CA GLU A 261 -13.64 -14.03 -28.57
C GLU A 261 -13.18 -12.57 -28.50
N ILE A 262 -13.49 -11.87 -27.40
CA ILE A 262 -13.04 -10.50 -27.20
C ILE A 262 -11.52 -10.47 -27.02
N LEU A 263 -10.99 -11.35 -26.16
CA LEU A 263 -9.55 -11.44 -25.91
C LEU A 263 -8.77 -11.99 -27.12
N ALA A 264 -9.45 -12.75 -27.98
CA ALA A 264 -8.88 -13.23 -29.23
C ALA A 264 -8.53 -12.10 -30.22
N LYS A 265 -9.07 -10.89 -30.04
CA LYS A 265 -8.79 -9.74 -30.91
C LYS A 265 -7.61 -8.90 -30.43
N LEU A 266 -6.99 -9.28 -29.31
CA LEU A 266 -5.83 -8.58 -28.76
C LEU A 266 -4.53 -9.06 -29.42
N GLU A 267 -3.67 -8.10 -29.74
CA GLU A 267 -2.30 -8.33 -30.21
C GLU A 267 -1.40 -8.60 -29.00
N THR A 268 -0.92 -9.83 -28.85
CA THR A 268 -0.12 -10.23 -27.68
C THR A 268 0.81 -11.41 -27.96
N SER A 269 2.02 -11.34 -27.39
CA SER A 269 2.98 -12.43 -27.40
C SER A 269 2.62 -13.58 -26.44
N ASP A 270 1.71 -13.34 -25.48
CA ASP A 270 1.25 -14.32 -24.49
C ASP A 270 -0.01 -15.09 -24.95
N ARG A 271 -0.38 -15.01 -26.23
CA ARG A 271 -1.62 -15.59 -26.78
C ARG A 271 -1.86 -17.05 -26.40
N ARG A 272 -0.83 -17.89 -26.55
CA ARG A 272 -0.89 -19.30 -26.18
C ARG A 272 -1.26 -19.53 -24.71
N LYS A 273 -0.81 -18.65 -23.81
CA LYS A 273 -1.12 -18.77 -22.37
C LYS A 273 -2.56 -18.40 -22.07
N ILE A 274 -3.11 -17.41 -22.79
CA ILE A 274 -4.52 -17.03 -22.69
C ILE A 274 -5.40 -18.17 -23.21
N ASP A 275 -5.09 -18.70 -24.40
CA ASP A 275 -5.87 -19.78 -25.01
C ASP A 275 -5.86 -21.06 -24.15
N ASN A 276 -4.69 -21.44 -23.61
CA ASN A 276 -4.59 -22.57 -22.69
C ASN A 276 -5.43 -22.35 -21.42
N ALA A 277 -5.41 -21.15 -20.85
CA ALA A 277 -6.20 -20.87 -19.66
C ALA A 277 -7.71 -20.93 -19.92
N PHE A 278 -8.18 -20.51 -21.10
CA PHE A 278 -9.58 -20.73 -21.50
C PHE A 278 -9.90 -22.19 -21.79
N ALA A 279 -8.95 -22.96 -22.32
CA ALA A 279 -9.12 -24.40 -22.51
C ALA A 279 -9.30 -25.12 -21.17
N ASP A 280 -8.47 -24.81 -20.18
CA ASP A 280 -8.56 -25.37 -18.82
C ASP A 280 -9.92 -25.03 -18.19
N ALA A 281 -10.39 -23.78 -18.31
CA ALA A 281 -11.70 -23.36 -17.81
C ALA A 281 -12.86 -24.10 -18.50
N GLN A 282 -12.76 -24.35 -19.80
CA GLN A 282 -13.79 -25.06 -20.56
C GLN A 282 -13.78 -26.57 -20.26
N GLU A 283 -12.61 -27.16 -20.08
CA GLU A 283 -12.46 -28.55 -19.65
C GLU A 283 -13.11 -28.77 -18.28
N GLU A 284 -12.86 -27.86 -17.34
CA GLU A 284 -13.47 -27.89 -16.01
C GLU A 284 -14.99 -27.74 -16.08
N LEU A 285 -15.48 -26.80 -16.88
CA LEU A 285 -16.91 -26.56 -17.04
C LEU A 285 -17.65 -27.79 -17.61
N ASN A 286 -16.99 -28.61 -18.41
CA ASN A 286 -17.58 -29.81 -19.02
C ASN A 286 -17.64 -31.02 -18.07
N LYS A 287 -17.10 -30.92 -16.85
CA LYS A 287 -17.17 -32.00 -15.86
C LYS A 287 -18.59 -32.14 -15.29
N PRO A 288 -19.01 -33.35 -14.84
CA PRO A 288 -20.33 -33.57 -14.24
C PRO A 288 -20.63 -32.69 -13.02
N GLN A 289 -19.59 -32.26 -12.30
CA GLN A 289 -19.63 -31.29 -11.22
C GLN A 289 -18.45 -30.33 -11.40
N PRO A 290 -18.65 -29.18 -12.05
CA PRO A 290 -17.57 -28.23 -12.30
C PRO A 290 -17.16 -27.50 -11.01
N ASP A 291 -15.86 -27.39 -10.78
CA ASP A 291 -15.31 -26.58 -9.71
C ASP A 291 -15.22 -25.10 -10.14
N LYS A 292 -15.96 -24.25 -9.42
CA LYS A 292 -16.00 -22.81 -9.70
C LYS A 292 -14.68 -22.11 -9.40
N ASP A 293 -13.93 -22.57 -8.41
CA ASP A 293 -12.65 -21.96 -8.05
C ASP A 293 -11.58 -22.29 -9.09
N GLU A 294 -11.56 -23.52 -9.65
CA GLU A 294 -10.66 -23.88 -10.74
C GLU A 294 -10.95 -23.06 -12.02
N ILE A 295 -12.24 -22.87 -12.36
CA ILE A 295 -12.65 -21.99 -13.47
C ILE A 295 -12.24 -20.54 -13.20
N GLY A 296 -12.44 -20.05 -11.98
CA GLY A 296 -12.07 -18.70 -11.56
C GLY A 296 -10.56 -18.45 -11.65
N ASP A 297 -9.73 -19.40 -11.22
CA ASP A 297 -8.27 -19.31 -11.30
C ASP A 297 -7.78 -19.31 -12.74
N ALA A 298 -8.36 -20.16 -13.58
CA ALA A 298 -8.07 -20.21 -15.01
C ALA A 298 -8.40 -18.87 -15.68
N LEU A 299 -9.56 -18.28 -15.39
CA LEU A 299 -9.95 -16.96 -15.88
C LEU A 299 -9.05 -15.84 -15.37
N ASN A 300 -8.69 -15.85 -14.09
CA ASN A 300 -7.77 -14.88 -13.51
C ASN A 300 -6.43 -14.87 -14.24
N ARG A 301 -5.89 -16.06 -14.52
CA ARG A 301 -4.64 -16.24 -15.26
C ARG A 301 -4.77 -15.74 -16.69
N ALA A 302 -5.87 -16.04 -17.39
CA ALA A 302 -6.12 -15.55 -18.74
C ALA A 302 -6.15 -14.01 -18.79
N LEU A 303 -6.88 -13.39 -17.86
CA LEU A 303 -7.03 -11.94 -17.78
C LEU A 303 -5.72 -11.24 -17.39
N LYS A 304 -4.91 -11.82 -16.50
CA LYS A 304 -3.58 -11.30 -16.14
C LYS A 304 -2.62 -11.25 -17.34
N TYR A 305 -2.69 -12.22 -18.24
CA TYR A 305 -1.90 -12.19 -19.47
C TYR A 305 -2.51 -11.21 -20.49
N ALA A 306 -3.83 -11.17 -20.61
CA ALA A 306 -4.51 -10.23 -21.49
C ALA A 306 -4.28 -8.76 -21.12
N GLN A 307 -4.19 -8.43 -19.82
CA GLN A 307 -3.90 -7.07 -19.34
C GLN A 307 -2.57 -6.50 -19.86
N LYS A 308 -1.62 -7.35 -20.25
CA LYS A 308 -0.33 -6.95 -20.81
C LYS A 308 -0.37 -6.70 -22.32
N ALA A 309 -1.49 -7.05 -22.98
CA ALA A 309 -1.66 -6.94 -24.42
C ALA A 309 -1.91 -5.50 -24.86
N GLU A 310 -1.42 -5.15 -26.05
CA GLU A 310 -1.75 -3.89 -26.68
C GLU A 310 -3.24 -3.90 -27.10
N GLY A 311 -3.94 -2.79 -26.85
CA GLY A 311 -5.38 -2.68 -27.12
C GLY A 311 -6.30 -3.27 -26.04
N PHE A 312 -5.77 -3.77 -24.92
CA PHE A 312 -6.59 -4.28 -23.81
C PHE A 312 -7.56 -3.21 -23.27
N ALA A 313 -7.10 -1.96 -23.11
CA ALA A 313 -7.94 -0.84 -22.66
C ALA A 313 -9.19 -0.65 -23.53
N SER A 314 -9.05 -0.79 -24.85
CA SER A 314 -10.17 -0.67 -25.81
C SER A 314 -11.11 -1.88 -25.78
N ALA A 315 -10.66 -3.02 -25.28
CA ALA A 315 -11.47 -4.23 -25.14
C ALA A 315 -12.30 -4.24 -23.84
N MET A 316 -11.94 -3.41 -22.86
CA MET A 316 -12.54 -3.42 -21.52
C MET A 316 -14.05 -3.23 -21.52
N GLU A 317 -14.57 -2.23 -22.22
CA GLU A 317 -16.02 -1.97 -22.29
C GLU A 317 -16.80 -3.18 -22.80
N LYS A 318 -16.18 -3.97 -23.70
CA LYS A 318 -16.79 -5.21 -24.22
C LYS A 318 -16.67 -6.36 -23.23
N LEU A 319 -15.60 -6.40 -22.43
CA LEU A 319 -15.37 -7.44 -21.42
C LEU A 319 -16.28 -7.29 -20.20
N GLN A 320 -16.57 -6.05 -19.78
CA GLN A 320 -17.36 -5.72 -18.59
C GLN A 320 -18.66 -6.51 -18.41
N PRO A 321 -19.60 -6.53 -19.38
CA PRO A 321 -20.88 -7.23 -19.20
C PRO A 321 -20.71 -8.74 -19.02
N HIS A 322 -19.73 -9.34 -19.72
CA HIS A 322 -19.46 -10.77 -19.63
C HIS A 322 -18.74 -11.13 -18.33
N LEU A 323 -17.78 -10.30 -17.89
CA LEU A 323 -17.10 -10.49 -16.62
C LEU A 323 -18.03 -10.33 -15.42
N ALA A 324 -18.97 -9.38 -15.48
CA ALA A 324 -20.00 -9.23 -14.44
C ALA A 324 -20.85 -10.49 -14.28
N LYS A 325 -21.36 -11.05 -15.38
CA LYS A 325 -22.15 -12.28 -15.32
C LYS A 325 -21.33 -13.48 -14.86
N THR A 326 -20.12 -13.64 -15.41
CA THR A 326 -19.22 -14.73 -15.05
C THR A 326 -18.84 -14.68 -13.57
N THR A 327 -18.51 -13.51 -13.03
CA THR A 327 -18.20 -13.37 -11.60
C THR A 327 -19.41 -13.59 -10.70
N GLY A 328 -20.60 -13.14 -11.11
CA GLY A 328 -21.85 -13.46 -10.42
C GLY A 328 -22.11 -14.97 -10.36
N TRP A 329 -21.79 -15.72 -11.43
CA TRP A 329 -21.89 -17.19 -11.43
C TRP A 329 -20.83 -17.86 -10.55
N LEU A 330 -19.58 -17.37 -10.60
CA LEU A 330 -18.45 -17.92 -9.82
C LEU A 330 -18.61 -17.71 -8.31
N GLY A 331 -19.24 -16.61 -7.90
CA GLY A 331 -19.50 -16.26 -6.51
C GLY A 331 -18.42 -15.38 -5.87
N ASP A 332 -18.61 -15.08 -4.59
CA ASP A 332 -17.97 -13.94 -3.91
C ASP A 332 -16.44 -13.94 -3.93
N ASN A 333 -15.82 -15.12 -3.93
CA ASN A 333 -14.37 -15.30 -3.97
C ASN A 333 -13.71 -14.74 -5.25
N TRP A 334 -14.51 -14.49 -6.29
CA TRP A 334 -14.06 -14.08 -7.63
C TRP A 334 -14.45 -12.65 -8.01
N HIS A 335 -15.07 -11.90 -7.11
CA HIS A 335 -15.37 -10.48 -7.33
C HIS A 335 -14.13 -9.62 -7.64
N LYS A 336 -12.94 -10.07 -7.19
CA LYS A 336 -11.64 -9.47 -7.56
C LYS A 336 -11.42 -9.37 -9.09
N LEU A 337 -12.05 -10.23 -9.90
CA LEU A 337 -11.93 -10.20 -11.36
C LEU A 337 -12.63 -8.97 -11.98
N LEU A 338 -13.60 -8.37 -11.29
CA LEU A 338 -14.26 -7.14 -11.74
C LEU A 338 -13.30 -5.96 -11.77
N SER A 339 -12.35 -5.90 -10.83
CA SER A 339 -11.36 -4.83 -10.75
C SER A 339 -10.46 -4.78 -11.99
N ILE A 340 -10.26 -5.91 -12.67
CA ILE A 340 -9.47 -6.02 -13.92
C ILE A 340 -10.06 -5.15 -15.02
N VAL A 341 -11.39 -4.99 -15.03
CA VAL A 341 -12.14 -4.19 -16.00
C VAL A 341 -12.74 -2.91 -15.38
N GLY A 342 -12.21 -2.47 -14.23
CA GLY A 342 -12.63 -1.23 -13.59
C GLY A 342 -14.03 -1.27 -12.96
N LEU A 343 -14.59 -2.46 -12.74
CA LEU A 343 -15.88 -2.65 -12.06
C LEU A 343 -15.69 -2.90 -10.56
N THR A 344 -16.65 -2.44 -9.78
CA THR A 344 -16.73 -2.67 -8.32
C THR A 344 -18.16 -3.01 -7.93
N ILE A 345 -18.30 -3.77 -6.85
CA ILE A 345 -19.56 -4.18 -6.24
C ILE A 345 -19.56 -3.76 -4.76
N PHE A 346 -20.74 -3.67 -4.15
CA PHE A 346 -20.91 -3.31 -2.75
C PHE A 346 -20.89 -4.52 -1.82
#